data_AF-A0A917CX41-F1
#
_entry.id   AF-A0A917CX41-F1
#
_cell.length_a   1.000
_cell.length_b   1.000
_cell.length_c   1.000
_cell.angle_alpha   90.00
_cell.angle_beta   90.00
_cell.angle_gamma   90.00
#
_symmetry.space_group_name_H-M   'P 1'
#
loop_
_entity.id
_entity.type
_entity.pdbx_description
1 polymer ?
#
loop_
_entity_poly.entity_id
_entity_poly.type
_entity_poly.pdbx_seq_one_letter_code
_entity_poly.pdbx_strand_id
1 'polypeptide(L)'
;MKTVTFADALTHFQDLVDAAANGAEPIAIKSDAGDAVLMSTSDHGAMLTTLHLLSSPTNARHIYESINQARRGDVESVELEGVASETDD
;
A
#
# COMPACT_ATOMS: atom_id res chain seq x y z
N MET A 1 -10.82 0.06 -10.72
CA MET A 1 -11.72 0.09 -9.55
C MET A 1 -13.09 -0.42 -9.94
N LYS A 2 -13.44 -1.63 -9.50
CA LYS A 2 -14.77 -2.24 -9.67
C LYS A 2 -15.77 -1.54 -8.74
N THR A 3 -17.03 -1.41 -9.16
CA THR A 3 -18.11 -0.89 -8.31
C THR A 3 -19.26 -1.90 -8.26
N VAL A 4 -19.77 -2.17 -7.06
CA VAL A 4 -20.87 -3.11 -6.81
C VAL A 4 -21.94 -2.45 -5.93
N THR A 5 -23.17 -2.97 -5.97
CA THR A 5 -24.21 -2.55 -5.02
C THR A 5 -23.99 -3.22 -3.67
N PHE A 6 -24.57 -2.66 -2.61
CA PHE A 6 -24.56 -3.27 -1.28
C PHE A 6 -25.19 -4.68 -1.27
N ALA A 7 -26.28 -4.88 -2.03
CA ALA A 7 -26.95 -6.18 -2.13
C ALA A 7 -26.06 -7.24 -2.81
N ASP A 8 -25.37 -6.86 -3.88
CA ASP A 8 -24.41 -7.75 -4.54
C ASP A 8 -23.23 -8.07 -3.62
N ALA A 9 -22.75 -7.06 -2.88
CA ALA A 9 -21.64 -7.22 -1.95
C ALA A 9 -21.96 -8.18 -0.81
N LEU A 10 -23.18 -8.14 -0.27
CA LEU A 10 -23.62 -9.10 0.75
C LEU A 10 -23.69 -10.52 0.20
N THR A 11 -24.19 -10.69 -1.02
CA THR A 11 -24.38 -12.01 -1.65
C THR A 11 -23.04 -12.66 -2.01
N HIS A 12 -22.07 -11.86 -2.43
CA HIS A 12 -20.78 -12.33 -2.96
C HIS A 12 -19.59 -11.86 -2.12
N PHE A 13 -19.77 -11.66 -0.82
CA PHE A 13 -18.77 -10.99 0.02
C PHE A 13 -17.42 -11.71 0.01
N GLN A 14 -17.42 -13.05 0.14
CA GLN A 14 -16.19 -13.85 0.15
C GLN A 14 -15.40 -13.67 -1.16
N ASP A 15 -16.07 -13.78 -2.30
CA ASP A 15 -15.43 -13.61 -3.62
C ASP A 15 -14.85 -12.19 -3.80
N LEU A 16 -15.52 -11.17 -3.25
CA LEU A 16 -15.02 -9.80 -3.28
C LEU A 16 -13.81 -9.60 -2.38
N VAL A 17 -13.78 -10.24 -1.20
CA VAL A 17 -12.61 -10.22 -0.31
C VAL A 17 -11.43 -10.92 -0.99
N ASP A 18 -11.65 -12.10 -1.57
CA ASP A 18 -10.61 -12.84 -2.28
C ASP A 18 -10.11 -12.05 -3.51
N ALA A 19 -11.02 -11.40 -4.23
CA ALA A 19 -10.66 -10.52 -5.33
C ALA A 19 -9.84 -9.30 -4.87
N ALA A 20 -10.21 -8.65 -3.77
CA ALA A 20 -9.48 -7.49 -3.25
C ALA A 20 -8.13 -7.87 -2.62
N ALA A 21 -8.02 -9.06 -2.05
CA ALA A 21 -6.78 -9.57 -1.45
C ALA A 21 -5.76 -10.00 -2.52
N ASN A 22 -6.22 -10.57 -3.65
CA ASN A 22 -5.36 -11.12 -4.70
C ASN A 22 -5.23 -10.21 -5.94
N GLY A 23 -6.23 -9.39 -6.22
CA GLY A 23 -6.21 -8.36 -7.24
C GLY A 23 -6.06 -7.02 -6.54
N ALA A 24 -4.87 -6.43 -6.63
CA ALA A 24 -4.47 -5.18 -5.96
C ALA A 24 -5.32 -3.93 -6.31
N GLU A 25 -6.51 -4.09 -6.90
CA GLU A 25 -7.45 -3.01 -7.14
C GLU A 25 -8.54 -2.95 -6.05
N PRO A 26 -8.75 -1.77 -5.45
CA PRO A 26 -9.88 -1.53 -4.57
C PRO A 26 -11.24 -1.72 -5.27
N ILE A 27 -12.24 -2.08 -4.48
CA ILE A 27 -13.63 -2.29 -4.89
C ILE A 27 -14.51 -1.28 -4.16
N ALA A 28 -15.30 -0.49 -4.89
CA ALA A 28 -16.28 0.42 -4.31
C ALA A 28 -17.63 -0.28 -4.12
N ILE A 29 -18.25 -0.10 -2.96
CA ILE A 29 -19.56 -0.63 -2.61
C ILE A 29 -20.51 0.54 -2.46
N LYS A 30 -21.55 0.58 -3.30
CA LYS A 30 -22.60 1.61 -3.25
C LYS A 30 -23.70 1.23 -2.28
N SER A 31 -24.05 2.14 -1.38
CA SER A 31 -25.18 1.96 -0.45
C SER A 31 -25.96 3.25 -0.28
N ASP A 32 -27.24 3.13 0.12
CA ASP A 32 -28.09 4.29 0.40
C ASP A 32 -27.58 5.11 1.61
N ALA A 33 -26.77 4.51 2.48
CA ALA A 33 -26.15 5.18 3.63
C ALA A 33 -24.81 5.85 3.30
N GLY A 34 -24.26 5.62 2.11
CA GLY A 34 -22.95 6.10 1.67
C GLY A 34 -22.11 5.03 0.99
N ASP A 35 -21.22 5.46 0.09
CA ASP A 35 -20.31 4.56 -0.61
C ASP A 35 -19.12 4.18 0.30
N ALA A 36 -18.69 2.91 0.22
CA ALA A 36 -17.54 2.39 0.95
C ALA A 36 -16.51 1.76 -0.01
N VAL A 37 -15.28 1.54 0.47
CA VAL A 37 -14.22 0.88 -0.30
C VAL A 37 -13.71 -0.35 0.44
N LEU A 38 -13.65 -1.46 -0.27
CA LEU A 38 -12.98 -2.70 0.15
C LEU A 38 -11.63 -2.79 -0.58
N MET A 39 -10.56 -3.09 0.17
CA MET A 39 -9.20 -3.26 -0.35
C MET A 39 -8.43 -4.23 0.53
N SER A 40 -7.29 -4.72 0.06
CA SER A 40 -6.41 -5.56 0.87
C SER A 40 -5.83 -4.77 2.07
N THR A 41 -5.51 -5.50 3.15
CA THR A 41 -4.79 -4.91 4.29
C THR A 41 -3.41 -4.39 3.88
N SER A 42 -2.76 -5.03 2.90
CA SER A 42 -1.47 -4.61 2.37
C SER A 42 -1.56 -3.25 1.68
N ASP A 43 -2.55 -3.04 0.82
CA ASP A 43 -2.77 -1.76 0.12
C ASP A 43 -3.12 -0.65 1.11
N HIS A 44 -3.99 -0.94 2.08
CA HIS A 44 -4.32 0.00 3.14
C HIS A 44 -3.07 0.41 3.94
N GLY A 45 -2.23 -0.55 4.33
CA GLY A 45 -0.97 -0.29 5.04
C GLY A 45 0.04 0.52 4.22
N ALA A 46 0.19 0.19 2.94
CA ALA A 46 1.05 0.92 2.01
C ALA A 46 0.57 2.37 1.81
N MET A 47 -0.74 2.58 1.70
CA MET A 47 -1.33 3.92 1.60
C MET A 47 -1.07 4.74 2.86
N LEU A 48 -1.35 4.19 4.05
CA LEU A 48 -1.09 4.87 5.32
C LEU A 48 0.39 5.20 5.50
N THR A 49 1.28 4.27 5.15
CA THR A 49 2.73 4.50 5.20
C THR A 49 3.14 5.63 4.28
N THR A 50 2.64 5.63 3.04
CA THR A 50 2.93 6.70 2.07
C THR A 50 2.43 8.05 2.57
N LEU A 51 1.20 8.12 3.08
CA LEU A 51 0.66 9.34 3.68
C LEU A 51 1.50 9.81 4.87
N HIS A 52 1.94 8.89 5.72
CA HIS A 52 2.81 9.20 6.86
C HIS A 52 4.15 9.77 6.40
N LEU A 53 4.83 9.11 5.46
CA LEU A 53 6.10 9.55 4.90
C LEU A 53 5.99 10.94 4.25
N LEU A 54 4.87 11.22 3.56
CA LEU A 54 4.66 12.49 2.88
C LEU A 54 4.01 13.58 3.74
N SER A 55 3.63 13.27 4.99
CA SER A 55 2.94 14.22 5.88
C SER A 55 3.81 15.41 6.29
N SER A 56 5.13 15.24 6.31
CA SER A 56 6.10 16.30 6.57
C SER A 56 6.69 16.82 5.26
N PRO A 57 6.54 18.11 4.92
CA PRO A 57 7.12 18.69 3.70
C PRO A 57 8.63 18.48 3.59
N THR A 58 9.34 18.53 4.73
CA THR A 58 10.77 18.27 4.80
C THR A 58 11.08 16.82 4.42
N ASN A 59 10.37 15.86 5.02
CA ASN A 59 10.57 14.44 4.73
C ASN A 59 10.22 14.08 3.29
N ALA A 60 9.10 14.62 2.78
CA ALA A 60 8.70 14.46 1.38
C ALA A 60 9.79 14.94 0.43
N ARG A 61 10.35 16.14 0.65
CA ARG A 61 11.45 16.67 -0.16
C ARG A 61 12.66 15.74 -0.14
N HIS A 62 13.09 15.27 1.04
CA HIS A 62 14.22 14.34 1.16
C HIS A 62 13.97 13.03 0.41
N ILE A 63 12.79 12.44 0.53
CA ILE A 63 12.43 11.21 -0.20
C ILE A 63 12.52 11.43 -1.71
N TYR A 64 11.95 12.53 -2.21
CA TYR A 64 12.04 12.84 -3.65
C TYR A 64 13.48 13.06 -4.12
N GLU A 65 14.31 13.76 -3.33
CA GLU A 65 15.72 13.96 -3.64
C GLU A 65 16.47 12.62 -3.70
N SER A 66 16.29 11.75 -2.69
CA SER A 66 16.94 10.43 -2.64
C SER A 66 16.49 9.50 -3.77
N ILE A 67 15.21 9.50 -4.14
CA ILE A 67 14.72 8.74 -5.30
C ILE A 67 15.39 9.22 -6.60
N ASN A 68 15.54 10.55 -6.77
CA ASN A 68 16.18 11.10 -7.95
C ASN A 68 17.68 10.80 -8.00
N GLN A 69 18.37 10.88 -6.87
CA GLN A 69 19.78 10.47 -6.73
C GLN A 69 19.95 8.98 -7.12
N ALA A 70 19.13 8.10 -6.54
CA ALA A 70 19.15 6.68 -6.86
C ALA A 70 18.92 6.39 -8.34
N ARG A 71 17.96 7.09 -8.98
CA ARG A 71 17.70 6.96 -10.43
C ARG A 71 18.85 7.42 -11.31
N ARG A 72 19.67 8.36 -10.85
CA ARG A 72 20.86 8.84 -11.56
C ARG A 72 22.12 8.01 -11.26
N GLY A 73 22.03 7.07 -10.32
CA GLY A 73 23.19 6.31 -9.84
C GLY A 73 24.06 7.08 -8.84
N ASP A 74 23.57 8.21 -8.31
CA ASP A 74 24.23 8.99 -7.25
C ASP A 74 24.07 8.26 -5.89
N VAL A 75 24.61 7.05 -5.78
CA VAL A 75 24.48 6.17 -4.60
C VAL A 75 25.85 5.84 -4.03
N GLU A 76 25.93 5.76 -2.71
CA GLU A 76 27.12 5.31 -2.00
C GLU A 76 26.87 3.89 -1.46
N SER A 77 27.78 2.97 -1.73
CA SER A 77 27.72 1.62 -1.18
C SER A 77 28.35 1.62 0.20
N VAL A 78 27.57 1.24 1.20
CA VAL A 78 28.02 1.16 2.60
C VAL A 78 27.91 -0.29 3.03
N GLU A 79 29.01 -0.87 3.53
CA GLU A 79 28.95 -2.18 4.19
C GLU A 79 28.18 -2.05 5.51
N LEU A 80 27.18 -2.92 5.69
CA LEU A 80 26.40 -2.95 6.92
C LEU A 80 27.19 -3.72 8.00
N GLU A 81 27.82 -3.02 8.94
CA GLU A 81 28.36 -3.67 10.13
C GLU A 81 27.21 -4.08 11.07
N GLY A 82 27.12 -5.38 11.39
CA GLY A 82 26.28 -5.88 12.48
C GLY A 82 24.92 -6.49 12.12
N VAL A 83 24.68 -6.88 10.86
CA VAL A 83 23.61 -7.86 10.59
C VAL A 83 24.15 -9.22 11.00
N ALA A 84 24.00 -9.57 12.28
CA ALA A 84 24.23 -10.94 12.72
C ALA A 84 23.40 -11.84 11.79
N SER A 85 24.09 -12.72 11.09
CA SER A 85 23.48 -13.82 10.36
C SER A 85 22.76 -14.68 11.39
N GLU A 86 21.49 -14.39 11.67
CA GLU A 86 20.55 -15.40 12.18
C GLU A 86 20.25 -16.37 11.03
N THR A 87 21.29 -17.10 10.64
CA THR A 87 21.19 -18.41 10.01
C THR A 87 21.95 -19.33 10.94
N ASP A 88 21.24 -19.87 11.92
CA ASP A 88 21.58 -21.17 12.51
C ASP A 88 20.30 -21.83 13.07
N ASP A 89 20.12 -23.07 12.61
CA ASP A 89 19.06 -24.10 12.78
C ASP A 89 17.72 -23.98 12.03
#